data_AF-A0A392P933-F1
#
_entry.id   AF-A0A392P933-F1
#
_cell.length_a   1.000
_cell.length_b   1.000
_cell.length_c   1.000
_cell.angle_alpha   90.00
_cell.angle_beta   90.00
_cell.angle_gamma   90.00
#
_symmetry.space_group_name_H-M   'P 1'
#
loop_
_entity.id
_entity.type
_entity.pdbx_description
1 polymer ?
#
loop_
_entity_poly.entity_id
_entity_poly.type
_entity_poly.pdbx_seq_one_letter_code
_entity_poly.pdbx_strand_id
1 'polypeptide(L)' 'DIYEHAVVLSVKIEDQDAFERDFFQLKPYYTDARNRLPQSPQEYPILGLNLLRLLVQNRIAEFHT' A
#
# COMPACT_ATOMS: atom_id res chain seq x y z
N ASP A 1 -10.82 2.65 -3.61
CA ASP A 1 -11.30 3.84 -2.90
C ASP A 1 -11.13 3.76 -1.37
N ILE A 2 -11.98 3.09 -0.60
CA ILE A 2 -11.93 3.17 0.89
C ILE A 2 -10.58 2.72 1.46
N TYR A 3 -10.05 1.57 1.02
CA TYR A 3 -8.74 1.10 1.50
C TYR A 3 -7.59 2.02 1.10
N GLU A 4 -7.68 2.69 -0.06
CA GLU A 4 -6.66 3.67 -0.47
C GLU A 4 -6.66 4.90 0.44
N HIS A 5 -7.85 5.37 0.82
CA HIS A 5 -7.98 6.47 1.78
C HIS A 5 -7.48 6.05 3.17
N ALA A 6 -7.74 4.81 3.59
CA ALA A 6 -7.24 4.28 4.86
C ALA A 6 -5.69 4.25 4.89
N VAL A 7 -5.06 3.78 3.81
CA VAL A 7 -3.59 3.82 3.66
C VAL A 7 -3.04 5.25 3.68
N VAL A 8 -3.68 6.20 2.99
CA VAL A 8 -3.23 7.60 3.00
C VAL A 8 -3.44 8.23 4.39
N LEU A 9 -4.53 7.90 5.08
CA LEU A 9 -4.81 8.40 6.41
C LEU A 9 -3.80 7.87 7.42
N SER A 10 -3.45 6.59 7.38
CA SER A 10 -2.48 5.98 8.30
C SER A 10 -1.11 6.65 8.21
N VAL A 11 -0.66 7.04 7.01
CA VAL A 11 0.55 7.87 6.84
C VAL A 11 0.41 9.21 7.56
N LYS A 12 -0.74 9.90 7.40
CA LYS A 12 -0.96 11.23 7.98
C LYS A 12 -0.99 11.24 9.51
N ILE A 13 -1.41 10.14 10.12
CA ILE A 13 -1.48 9.99 11.57
C ILE A 13 -0.27 9.22 12.12
N GLU A 14 0.71 8.92 11.27
CA GLU A 14 1.95 8.20 11.62
C GLU A 14 1.69 6.81 12.25
N ASP A 15 0.59 6.16 11.87
CA ASP A 15 0.22 4.82 12.34
C ASP A 15 0.72 3.76 11.36
N GLN A 16 1.90 3.22 11.68
CA GLN A 16 2.57 2.22 10.85
C GLN A 16 1.79 0.90 10.79
N ASP A 17 1.23 0.43 11.92
CA ASP A 17 0.52 -0.84 11.97
C ASP A 17 -0.80 -0.76 11.17
N ALA A 18 -1.48 0.39 11.22
CA ALA A 18 -2.61 0.67 10.36
C ALA A 18 -2.22 0.71 8.88
N PHE A 19 -1.09 1.34 8.54
CA PHE A 19 -0.59 1.32 7.17
C PHE A 19 -0.42 -0.11 6.66
N GLU A 20 0.27 -0.98 7.41
CA GLU A 20 0.50 -2.37 6.97
C GLU A 20 -0.81 -3.11 6.77
N ARG A 21 -1.68 -3.07 7.78
CA ARG A 21 -2.98 -3.76 7.74
C ARG A 21 -3.86 -3.29 6.59
N ASP A 22 -3.92 -1.99 6.35
CA ASP A 22 -4.78 -1.41 5.32
C ASP A 22 -4.18 -1.62 3.91
N PHE A 23 -2.85 -1.56 3.79
CA PHE A 23 -2.17 -1.91 2.54
C PHE A 23 -2.33 -3.39 2.18
N PHE A 24 -2.29 -4.30 3.17
CA PHE A 24 -2.55 -5.73 2.94
C PHE A 24 -3.98 -5.99 2.44
N GLN A 25 -4.96 -5.24 2.95
CA GLN A 25 -6.34 -5.32 2.45
C GLN A 25 -6.49 -4.74 1.03
N LEU A 26 -5.70 -3.71 0.71
CA LEU A 26 -5.69 -3.08 -0.62
C LEU A 26 -4.98 -3.92 -1.69
N LYS A 27 -3.88 -4.61 -1.34
CA LYS A 27 -2.98 -5.30 -2.28
C LYS A 27 -3.71 -6.23 -3.28
N PRO A 28 -4.70 -7.07 -2.89
CA PRO A 28 -5.42 -7.94 -3.83
C PRO A 28 -6.16 -7.18 -4.94
N TYR A 29 -6.55 -5.93 -4.71
CA TYR A 29 -7.21 -5.12 -5.73
C TYR A 29 -6.23 -4.65 -6.82
N TYR A 30 -4.96 -4.46 -6.46
CA TYR A 30 -3.90 -4.08 -7.40
C TYR A 30 -3.26 -5.30 -8.10
N THR A 31 -3.32 -6.48 -7.49
CA THR A 31 -2.73 -7.71 -8.06
C THR A 31 -3.80 -8.60 -8.68
N ASP A 32 -4.68 -9.16 -7.86
CA ASP A 32 -5.54 -10.29 -8.23
C ASP A 32 -6.75 -9.84 -9.04
N ALA A 33 -7.29 -8.67 -8.71
CA ALA A 33 -8.44 -8.08 -9.40
C ALA A 33 -8.06 -7.18 -10.59
N ARG A 34 -6.77 -7.04 -10.93
CA ARG A 34 -6.29 -6.13 -11.99
C ARG A 34 -6.95 -6.36 -13.36
N ASN A 35 -7.29 -7.60 -13.68
CA ASN A 35 -7.95 -7.93 -14.95
C ASN A 35 -9.47 -7.66 -14.96
N ARG A 36 -10.05 -7.28 -13.80
CA ARG A 36 -11.49 -7.07 -13.59
C ARG A 36 -11.83 -5.63 -13.23
N LEU A 37 -10.85 -4.83 -12.84
CA LEU A 37 -11.00 -3.44 -12.40
C LEU A 37 -10.11 -2.51 -13.23
N PRO A 38 -10.55 -1.28 -13.51
CA PRO A 38 -9.65 -0.29 -14.08
C PRO A 38 -8.51 0.04 -13.11
N GLN A 39 -7.35 0.37 -13.65
CA GLN A 39 -6.20 0.80 -12.85
C GLN A 39 -6.55 2.08 -12.08
N SER A 40 -6.29 2.08 -10.76
CA SER A 40 -6.46 3.27 -9.93
C SER A 40 -5.33 4.28 -10.20
N PRO A 41 -5.64 5.58 -10.31
CA PRO A 41 -4.60 6.61 -10.36
C PRO A 41 -3.77 6.69 -9.06
N GLN A 42 -4.25 6.11 -7.96
CA GLN A 42 -3.54 6.07 -6.67
C GLN A 42 -2.60 4.88 -6.52
N GLU A 43 -2.61 3.92 -7.45
CA GLU A 43 -1.85 2.66 -7.32
C GLU A 43 -0.34 2.90 -7.17
N TYR A 44 0.29 3.59 -8.12
CA TYR A 44 1.74 3.83 -8.06
C TYR A 44 2.17 4.71 -6.88
N PRO A 45 1.47 5.81 -6.54
CA PRO A 45 1.75 6.54 -5.30
C PRO A 45 1.72 5.67 -4.04
N ILE A 46 0.70 4.82 -3.89
CA ILE A 46 0.55 3.95 -2.72
C ILE A 46 1.62 2.85 -2.69
N LEU A 47 1.94 2.24 -3.84
CA LEU A 47 3.05 1.30 -3.94
C LEU A 47 4.39 1.97 -3.56
N GLY A 48 4.61 3.21 -4.01
CA GLY A 48 5.78 4.00 -3.63
C GLY A 48 5.87 4.22 -2.12
N LEU A 49 4.76 4.55 -1.46
CA LEU A 49 4.71 4.67 0.01
C LEU A 49 5.06 3.35 0.70
N ASN A 50 4.56 2.22 0.20
CA ASN A 50 4.89 0.91 0.75
C ASN A 50 6.39 0.59 0.58
N LEU A 51 6.98 0.87 -0.58
CA LEU A 51 8.41 0.68 -0.82
C LEU A 51 9.27 1.55 0.11
N LEU A 52 8.91 2.82 0.29
CA LEU A 52 9.58 3.71 1.25
C LEU A 52 9.46 3.20 2.69
N ARG A 53 8.27 2.71 3.10
CA ARG A 53 8.07 2.09 4.41
C ARG A 53 9.03 0.92 4.63
N LEU A 54 9.14 0.02 3.66
CA LEU A 54 10.02 -1.15 3.76
C LEU A 54 11.50 -0.75 3.88
N LEU A 55 11.93 0.30 3.16
CA LEU A 55 13.29 0.85 3.30
C LEU A 55 13.52 1.44 4.70
N VAL A 56 12.60 2.26 5.20
CA VAL A 56 12.70 2.88 6.54
C VAL A 56 12.73 1.81 7.64
N GLN A 57 11.97 0.72 7.48
CA GLN A 57 11.93 -0.40 8.42
C GLN A 57 13.10 -1.39 8.26
N ASN A 58 14.02 -1.15 7.32
CA ASN A 58 15.10 -2.07 6.97
C ASN A 58 14.59 -3.48 6.57
N ARG A 59 13.38 -3.58 6.00
CA ARG A 59 12.77 -4.81 5.49
C ARG A 59 13.17 -5.05 4.04
N ILE A 60 14.49 -5.14 3.80
CA ILE A 60 15.07 -5.21 2.46
C ILE A 60 14.62 -6.45 1.68
N ALA A 61 14.44 -7.59 2.36
CA ALA A 61 13.96 -8.81 1.71
C ALA A 61 12.58 -8.61 1.05
N GLU A 62 11.67 -7.97 1.76
CA GLU A 62 10.30 -7.71 1.28
C GLU A 62 10.23 -6.61 0.23
N PHE A 63 11.22 -5.71 0.20
CA PHE A 63 11.35 -4.72 -0.85
C PHE A 63 11.61 -5.35 -2.22
N HIS A 64 12.22 -6.54 -2.25
CA HIS A 64 12.60 -7.25 -3.48
C HIS A 64 11.61 -8.34 -3.92
N THR A 65 10.49 -8.55 -3.21
CA THR A 65 9.43 -9.52 -3.54
C THR A 65 8.19 -8.86 -4.10
#